data_AF-I4NA87-F1
#
_entry.id   AF-I4NA87-F1
#
_cell.length_a   1.000
_cell.length_b   1.000
_cell.length_c   1.000
_cell.angle_alpha   90.00
_cell.angle_beta   90.00
_cell.angle_gamma   90.00
#
_symmetry.space_group_name_H-M   'P 1'
#
loop_
_entity.id
_entity.type
_entity.pdbx_description
1 polymer ?
#
loop_
_entity_poly.entity_id
_entity_poly.type
_entity_poly.pdbx_seq_one_letter_code
_entity_poly.pdbx_strand_id
1 'polypeptide(L)'
;MQGVLNRLCLFFCGLLPATVLAGAVDVCSAPAQKSFLSSWMENGNTQQVLSSLTDAGWLTEDGGVVYQGDLNGDGNDDVIFEVYASAGSSKETIHEILIQCKGFLVNVGGDYSSEVSIGKLAAPTGFKPITGYVYVKNKINGAPLDMKRQTLQMLNFNPATRKYE
;
A
#
# COMPACT_ATOMS: atom_id res chain seq x y z
N MET A 1 73.26 -26.03 4.60
CA MET A 1 72.70 -24.90 5.36
C MET A 1 71.20 -25.13 5.53
N GLN A 2 70.79 -25.37 6.78
CA GLN A 2 69.40 -25.50 7.19
C GLN A 2 68.72 -24.12 7.12
N GLY A 3 67.46 -24.11 6.73
CA GLY A 3 66.58 -22.94 6.80
C GLY A 3 65.13 -23.42 6.88
N VAL A 4 64.70 -23.79 8.08
CA VAL A 4 63.29 -24.04 8.45
C VAL A 4 62.70 -22.73 8.96
N LEU A 5 61.55 -22.31 8.42
CA LEU A 5 60.57 -21.42 9.07
C LEU A 5 59.28 -21.53 8.25
N ASN A 6 58.25 -22.31 8.61
CA ASN A 6 57.38 -22.33 9.78
C ASN A 6 56.55 -21.04 9.98
N ARG A 7 55.21 -21.26 10.03
CA ARG A 7 54.11 -20.36 10.45
C ARG A 7 53.66 -19.35 9.38
N LEU A 8 52.36 -19.09 9.16
CA LEU A 8 51.18 -19.26 9.99
C LEU A 8 49.95 -19.32 9.07
N CYS A 9 49.06 -20.27 9.32
CA CYS A 9 47.73 -20.33 8.72
C CYS A 9 46.90 -19.16 9.28
N LEU A 10 46.62 -18.14 8.47
CA LEU A 10 45.63 -17.10 8.78
C LEU A 10 44.35 -17.43 8.01
N PHE A 11 43.52 -18.26 8.64
CA PHE A 11 42.09 -18.29 8.38
C PHE A 11 41.54 -16.91 8.74
N PHE A 12 41.45 -16.01 7.76
CA PHE A 12 40.53 -14.88 7.87
C PHE A 12 39.12 -15.44 7.68
N CYS A 13 38.57 -15.96 8.77
CA CYS A 13 37.13 -16.11 8.94
C CYS A 13 36.57 -14.70 9.08
N GLY A 14 36.46 -14.00 7.93
CA GLY A 14 35.75 -12.75 7.83
C GLY A 14 34.29 -13.03 8.12
N LEU A 15 33.91 -12.86 9.38
CA LEU A 15 32.53 -12.60 9.79
C LEU A 15 32.12 -11.28 9.14
N LEU A 16 31.78 -11.32 7.85
CA LEU A 16 30.86 -10.33 7.32
C LEU A 16 29.55 -10.58 8.06
N PRO A 17 29.01 -9.60 8.80
CA PRO A 17 27.62 -9.68 9.20
C PRO A 17 26.85 -9.85 7.90
N ALA A 18 26.19 -10.99 7.73
CA ALA A 18 25.10 -11.10 6.80
C ALA A 18 24.09 -10.04 7.26
N THR A 19 24.19 -8.86 6.66
CA THR A 19 23.06 -7.97 6.56
C THR A 19 22.08 -8.77 5.72
N VAL A 20 21.24 -9.55 6.41
CA VAL A 20 20.00 -10.03 5.83
C VAL A 20 19.27 -8.74 5.48
N LEU A 21 19.41 -8.29 4.23
CA LEU A 21 18.42 -7.44 3.62
C LEU A 21 17.10 -8.16 3.89
N ALA A 22 16.25 -7.56 4.71
CA ALA A 22 14.87 -7.99 4.82
C ALA A 22 14.33 -7.96 3.39
N GLY A 23 14.13 -9.14 2.79
CA GLY A 23 13.48 -9.23 1.49
C GLY A 23 12.11 -8.58 1.63
N ALA A 24 11.76 -7.72 0.67
CA ALA A 24 10.42 -7.17 0.57
C ALA A 24 9.40 -8.30 0.78
N VAL A 25 8.46 -8.08 1.70
CA VAL A 25 7.46 -9.09 2.05
C VAL A 25 6.60 -9.35 0.82
N ASP A 26 6.66 -10.56 0.28
CA ASP A 26 5.94 -10.92 -0.93
C ASP A 26 4.45 -11.18 -0.64
N VAL A 27 3.64 -10.14 -0.83
CA VAL A 27 2.17 -10.18 -0.74
C VAL A 27 1.51 -10.95 -1.89
N CYS A 28 2.25 -11.27 -2.96
CA CYS A 28 1.76 -12.02 -4.12
C CYS A 28 1.75 -13.52 -3.90
N SER A 29 2.38 -14.00 -2.83
CA SER A 29 2.43 -15.42 -2.48
C SER A 29 1.08 -15.89 -1.90
N ALA A 30 0.31 -16.64 -2.71
CA ALA A 30 -0.97 -17.27 -2.33
C ALA A 30 -1.96 -16.32 -1.62
N PRO A 31 -2.38 -15.21 -2.26
CA PRO A 31 -3.27 -14.25 -1.63
C PRO A 31 -4.68 -14.85 -1.45
N ALA A 32 -5.34 -14.46 -0.36
CA ALA A 32 -6.73 -14.86 -0.09
C ALA A 32 -7.74 -14.24 -1.08
N GLN A 33 -7.38 -13.13 -1.71
CA GLN A 33 -8.20 -12.40 -2.67
C GLN A 33 -7.33 -11.93 -3.84
N LYS A 34 -7.89 -12.01 -5.04
CA LYS A 34 -7.28 -11.43 -6.25
C LYS A 34 -8.22 -10.42 -6.86
N SER A 35 -7.72 -9.23 -7.11
CA SER A 35 -8.49 -8.12 -7.62
C SER A 35 -8.04 -7.71 -9.02
N PHE A 36 -8.97 -7.12 -9.78
CA PHE A 36 -8.78 -6.71 -11.16
C PHE A 36 -9.48 -5.37 -11.38
N LEU A 37 -8.78 -4.42 -11.98
CA LEU A 37 -9.37 -3.16 -12.41
C LEU A 37 -9.88 -3.28 -13.83
N SER A 38 -11.07 -2.76 -14.05
CA SER A 38 -11.71 -2.72 -15.35
C SER A 38 -12.44 -1.39 -15.52
N SER A 39 -12.60 -0.95 -16.77
CA SER A 39 -13.35 0.26 -17.11
C SER A 39 -14.61 -0.12 -17.87
N TRP A 40 -15.75 0.32 -17.35
CA TRP A 40 -17.07 -0.03 -17.84
C TRP A 40 -17.71 1.23 -18.40
N MET A 41 -18.41 1.12 -19.53
CA MET A 41 -19.14 2.23 -20.11
C MET A 41 -20.63 2.04 -19.82
N GLU A 42 -21.20 2.95 -19.05
CA GLU A 42 -22.63 2.93 -18.72
C GLU A 42 -23.23 4.32 -18.94
N ASN A 43 -24.32 4.38 -19.73
CA ASN A 43 -25.01 5.63 -20.08
C ASN A 43 -24.10 6.74 -20.61
N GLY A 44 -23.03 6.38 -21.33
CA GLY A 44 -22.06 7.33 -21.90
C GLY A 44 -20.97 7.81 -20.94
N ASN A 45 -20.99 7.35 -19.67
CA ASN A 45 -19.93 7.61 -18.70
C ASN A 45 -19.02 6.40 -18.57
N THR A 46 -17.72 6.63 -18.40
CA THR A 46 -16.76 5.58 -18.07
C THR A 46 -16.58 5.53 -16.56
N GLN A 47 -16.74 4.34 -15.99
CA GLN A 47 -16.58 4.09 -14.56
C GLN A 47 -15.54 3.00 -14.35
N GLN A 48 -14.70 3.16 -13.32
CA GLN A 48 -13.79 2.09 -12.92
C GLN A 48 -14.47 1.16 -11.95
N VAL A 49 -14.24 -0.14 -12.17
CA VAL A 49 -14.81 -1.22 -11.37
C VAL A 49 -13.65 -2.11 -10.90
N LEU A 50 -13.55 -2.24 -9.59
CA LEU A 50 -12.66 -3.20 -8.93
C LEU A 50 -13.43 -4.50 -8.75
N SER A 51 -13.00 -5.55 -9.46
CA SER A 51 -13.56 -6.89 -9.34
C SER A 51 -12.63 -7.75 -8.50
N SER A 52 -13.14 -8.36 -7.44
CA SER A 52 -12.38 -9.14 -6.48
C SER A 52 -12.88 -10.58 -6.42
N LEU A 53 -12.02 -11.54 -6.71
CA LEU A 53 -12.27 -12.96 -6.54
C LEU A 53 -11.88 -13.38 -5.13
N THR A 54 -12.87 -13.86 -4.37
CA THR A 54 -12.74 -14.37 -3.00
C THR A 54 -13.18 -15.83 -2.94
N ASP A 55 -13.01 -16.48 -1.78
CA ASP A 55 -13.57 -17.82 -1.53
C ASP A 55 -15.10 -17.86 -1.63
N ALA A 56 -15.77 -16.73 -1.42
CA ALA A 56 -17.23 -16.60 -1.54
C ALA A 56 -17.70 -16.29 -2.98
N GLY A 57 -16.76 -16.09 -3.91
CA GLY A 57 -17.04 -15.73 -5.31
C GLY A 57 -16.60 -14.31 -5.65
N TRP A 58 -17.27 -13.74 -6.67
CA TRP A 58 -16.95 -12.41 -7.20
C TRP A 58 -17.64 -11.30 -6.40
N LEU A 59 -16.85 -10.28 -6.05
CA LEU A 59 -17.31 -9.00 -5.54
C LEU A 59 -16.95 -7.91 -6.56
N THR A 60 -17.80 -6.92 -6.72
CA THR A 60 -17.55 -5.78 -7.62
C THR A 60 -17.80 -4.49 -6.88
N GLU A 61 -16.84 -3.58 -6.97
CA GLU A 61 -16.90 -2.27 -6.34
C GLU A 61 -16.70 -1.17 -7.37
N ASP A 62 -17.64 -0.24 -7.37
CA ASP A 62 -17.64 0.95 -8.18
C ASP A 62 -16.78 2.03 -7.55
N GLY A 63 -15.90 2.65 -8.34
CA GLY A 63 -14.94 3.59 -7.78
C GLY A 63 -14.01 4.24 -8.78
N GLY A 64 -12.86 4.70 -8.27
CA GLY A 64 -11.83 5.35 -9.06
C GLY A 64 -10.43 5.19 -8.47
N VAL A 65 -9.44 5.13 -9.35
CA VAL A 65 -8.03 5.14 -8.95
C VAL A 65 -7.63 6.55 -8.53
N VAL A 66 -7.24 6.73 -7.27
CA VAL A 66 -6.79 8.02 -6.72
C VAL A 66 -5.26 8.09 -6.58
N TYR A 67 -4.59 6.95 -6.65
CA TYR A 67 -3.14 6.87 -6.74
C TYR A 67 -2.71 5.70 -7.62
N GLN A 68 -1.70 5.94 -8.46
CA GLN A 68 -1.00 4.92 -9.21
C GLN A 68 0.50 5.16 -9.11
N GLY A 69 1.25 4.17 -8.63
CA GLY A 69 2.70 4.24 -8.49
C GLY A 69 3.26 3.19 -7.53
N ASP A 70 4.57 3.00 -7.56
CA ASP A 70 5.28 2.00 -6.74
C ASP A 70 5.18 2.29 -5.22
N LEU A 71 4.37 1.50 -4.49
CA LEU A 71 4.20 1.61 -3.04
C LEU A 71 5.17 0.70 -2.28
N ASN A 72 5.57 -0.44 -2.85
CA ASN A 72 6.34 -1.50 -2.17
C ASN A 72 7.81 -1.59 -2.59
N GLY A 73 8.27 -0.68 -3.45
CA GLY A 73 9.64 -0.59 -3.94
C GLY A 73 10.02 -1.68 -4.95
N ASP A 74 9.07 -2.40 -5.54
CA ASP A 74 9.33 -3.49 -6.48
C ASP A 74 9.45 -3.02 -7.95
N GLY A 75 9.20 -1.73 -8.20
CA GLY A 75 9.31 -1.10 -9.51
C GLY A 75 8.07 -1.24 -10.41
N ASN A 76 6.99 -1.87 -9.94
CA ASN A 76 5.69 -1.85 -10.62
C ASN A 76 4.77 -0.79 -10.01
N ASP A 77 3.79 -0.35 -10.79
CA ASP A 77 2.80 0.60 -10.29
C ASP A 77 1.71 -0.14 -9.49
N ASP A 78 1.63 0.18 -8.20
CA ASP A 78 0.53 -0.19 -7.31
C ASP A 78 -0.60 0.83 -7.40
N VAL A 79 -1.74 0.52 -6.76
CA VAL A 79 -2.95 1.33 -6.85
C VAL A 79 -3.53 1.63 -5.47
N ILE A 80 -4.07 2.84 -5.28
CA ILE A 80 -5.10 3.09 -4.27
C ILE A 80 -6.41 3.39 -4.98
N PHE A 81 -7.45 2.62 -4.65
CA PHE A 81 -8.77 2.69 -5.22
C PHE A 81 -9.77 3.26 -4.21
N GLU A 82 -10.48 4.31 -4.60
CA GLU A 82 -11.57 4.90 -3.82
C GLU A 82 -12.90 4.21 -4.19
N VAL A 83 -13.59 3.63 -3.21
CA VAL A 83 -14.87 2.95 -3.41
C VAL A 83 -16.03 3.94 -3.24
N TYR A 84 -16.77 4.25 -4.30
CA TYR A 84 -17.84 5.26 -4.27
C TYR A 84 -19.05 4.84 -3.45
N ALA A 85 -19.40 3.54 -3.47
CA ALA A 85 -20.53 3.02 -2.70
C ALA A 85 -20.33 3.14 -1.17
N SER A 86 -19.10 3.36 -0.72
CA SER A 86 -18.76 3.51 0.69
C SER A 86 -18.93 4.93 1.24
N ALA A 87 -19.37 5.88 0.41
CA ALA A 87 -19.55 7.27 0.80
C ALA A 87 -20.57 7.42 1.95
N GLY A 88 -20.06 7.61 3.16
CA GLY A 88 -20.89 7.92 4.33
C GLY A 88 -21.47 9.34 4.26
N SER A 89 -22.37 9.69 5.19
CA SER A 89 -22.94 11.05 5.30
C SER A 89 -21.89 12.16 5.48
N SER A 90 -20.66 11.79 5.82
CA SER A 90 -19.50 12.67 6.04
C SER A 90 -18.61 12.85 4.79
N LYS A 91 -18.94 12.22 3.65
CA LYS A 91 -18.09 12.14 2.44
C LYS A 91 -16.74 11.44 2.66
N GLU A 92 -16.66 10.56 3.65
CA GLU A 92 -15.55 9.63 3.82
C GLU A 92 -15.85 8.40 2.96
N THR A 93 -14.83 7.93 2.25
CA THR A 93 -14.87 6.75 1.39
C THR A 93 -13.74 5.81 1.81
N ILE A 94 -13.97 4.51 1.62
CA ILE A 94 -12.95 3.47 1.76
C ILE A 94 -11.95 3.67 0.63
N HIS A 95 -10.68 3.71 1.02
CA HIS A 95 -9.55 3.69 0.11
C HIS A 95 -8.88 2.32 0.22
N GLU A 96 -9.07 1.47 -0.78
CA GLU A 96 -8.42 0.16 -0.86
C GLU A 96 -6.99 0.30 -1.39
N ILE A 97 -6.03 -0.33 -0.71
CA ILE A 97 -4.61 -0.31 -1.06
C ILE A 97 -4.29 -1.63 -1.75
N LEU A 98 -3.87 -1.55 -3.02
CA LEU A 98 -3.76 -2.68 -3.93
C LEU A 98 -2.34 -2.79 -4.48
N ILE A 99 -1.64 -3.89 -4.17
CA ILE A 99 -0.30 -4.16 -4.71
C ILE A 99 -0.38 -4.95 -6.01
N GLN A 100 0.36 -4.52 -7.02
CA GLN A 100 0.40 -5.14 -8.34
C GLN A 100 1.28 -6.39 -8.34
N CYS A 101 0.62 -7.54 -8.50
CA CYS A 101 1.26 -8.84 -8.69
C CYS A 101 1.20 -9.27 -10.16
N LYS A 102 1.81 -10.40 -10.51
CA LYS A 102 1.81 -10.89 -11.90
C LYS A 102 0.39 -11.29 -12.36
N GLY A 103 -0.32 -10.34 -12.98
CA GLY A 103 -1.63 -10.52 -13.61
C GLY A 103 -2.84 -10.25 -12.71
N PHE A 104 -2.64 -9.77 -11.48
CA PHE A 104 -3.73 -9.42 -10.54
C PHE A 104 -3.23 -8.41 -9.49
N LEU A 105 -4.17 -7.77 -8.80
CA LEU A 105 -3.93 -6.91 -7.65
C LEU A 105 -4.23 -7.65 -6.35
N VAL A 106 -3.50 -7.35 -5.27
CA VAL A 106 -3.77 -7.87 -3.92
C VAL A 106 -4.15 -6.72 -3.00
N ASN A 107 -5.34 -6.79 -2.40
CA ASN A 107 -5.73 -5.86 -1.35
C ASN A 107 -4.94 -6.16 -0.08
N VAL A 108 -4.14 -5.18 0.34
CA VAL A 108 -3.28 -5.23 1.52
C VAL A 108 -3.77 -4.29 2.62
N GLY A 109 -5.04 -3.88 2.59
CA GLY A 109 -5.64 -3.00 3.57
C GLY A 109 -6.32 -1.80 2.94
N GLY A 110 -6.77 -0.91 3.79
CA GLY A 110 -7.54 0.26 3.42
C GLY A 110 -8.33 0.76 4.61
N ASP A 111 -8.72 2.03 4.56
CA ASP A 111 -9.56 2.63 5.61
C ASP A 111 -10.39 3.79 5.05
N TYR A 112 -11.32 4.27 5.87
CA TYR A 112 -12.13 5.44 5.60
C TYR A 112 -11.27 6.70 5.67
N SER A 113 -11.23 7.46 4.58
CA SER A 113 -10.67 8.81 4.58
C SER A 113 -11.34 9.65 3.50
N SER A 114 -11.14 10.96 3.54
CA SER A 114 -11.57 11.85 2.45
C SER A 114 -10.48 12.06 1.40
N GLU A 115 -9.22 11.79 1.75
CA GLU A 115 -8.05 11.97 0.90
C GLU A 115 -6.89 11.17 1.48
N VAL A 116 -6.01 10.68 0.61
CA VAL A 116 -4.76 10.01 0.99
C VAL A 116 -3.53 10.77 0.48
N SER A 117 -2.43 10.70 1.22
CA SER A 117 -1.11 11.08 0.71
C SER A 117 -0.09 9.96 0.92
N ILE A 118 0.85 9.88 -0.02
CA ILE A 118 1.87 8.85 -0.05
C ILE A 118 3.19 9.44 0.46
N GLY A 119 3.75 8.80 1.48
CA GLY A 119 5.04 9.16 2.02
C GLY A 119 6.22 8.68 1.15
N LYS A 120 7.43 8.83 1.70
CA LYS A 120 8.64 8.29 1.08
C LYS A 120 8.81 6.82 1.44
N LEU A 121 9.53 6.09 0.58
CA LEU A 121 9.83 4.67 0.80
C LEU A 121 10.49 4.50 2.19
N ALA A 122 9.91 3.65 3.04
CA ALA A 122 10.41 3.43 4.38
C ALA A 122 11.25 2.14 4.42
N ALA A 123 12.52 2.28 4.82
CA ALA A 123 13.32 1.13 5.23
C ALA A 123 12.93 0.70 6.66
N PRO A 124 12.93 -0.60 6.99
CA PRO A 124 13.35 -1.74 6.17
C PRO A 124 12.19 -2.45 5.46
N THR A 125 10.94 -2.01 5.62
CA THR A 125 9.78 -2.73 5.05
C THR A 125 9.78 -2.70 3.53
N GLY A 126 10.33 -1.64 2.93
CA GLY A 126 10.23 -1.41 1.49
C GLY A 126 8.90 -0.78 1.11
N PHE A 127 8.02 -0.45 2.05
CA PHE A 127 6.72 0.14 1.75
C PHE A 127 6.69 1.64 2.07
N LYS A 128 6.00 2.42 1.25
CA LYS A 128 5.69 3.83 1.52
C LYS A 128 4.56 3.90 2.56
N PRO A 129 4.65 4.73 3.61
CA PRO A 129 3.54 4.94 4.52
C PRO A 129 2.45 5.76 3.83
N ILE A 130 1.19 5.55 4.25
CA ILE A 130 0.02 6.23 3.69
C ILE A 130 -0.62 7.05 4.79
N THR A 131 -0.90 8.32 4.53
CA THR A 131 -1.61 9.19 5.48
C THR A 131 -3.00 9.47 4.96
N GLY A 132 -4.02 9.06 5.72
CA GLY A 132 -5.41 9.40 5.48
C GLY A 132 -5.80 10.72 6.15
N TYR A 133 -6.60 11.52 5.47
CA TYR A 133 -7.09 12.81 5.95
C TYR A 133 -8.62 12.88 6.01
N VAL A 134 -9.13 13.78 6.85
CA VAL A 134 -10.54 14.19 6.89
C VAL A 134 -10.66 15.70 6.81
N TYR A 135 -11.81 16.17 6.34
CA TYR A 135 -12.16 17.59 6.31
C TYR A 135 -13.10 17.94 7.45
N VAL A 136 -12.60 18.67 8.44
CA VAL A 136 -13.41 19.10 9.59
C VAL A 136 -13.95 20.50 9.34
N LYS A 137 -15.28 20.66 9.57
CA LYS A 137 -15.96 21.96 9.50
C LYS A 137 -15.65 22.76 10.76
N ASN A 138 -14.91 23.85 10.62
CA ASN A 138 -14.80 24.82 11.71
C ASN A 138 -15.93 25.85 11.58
N LYS A 139 -16.77 25.94 12.61
CA LYS A 139 -17.69 27.09 12.74
C LYS A 139 -16.85 28.31 13.12
N ILE A 140 -16.67 29.23 12.17
CA ILE A 140 -16.19 30.57 12.47
C ILE A 140 -17.44 31.46 12.54
N ASN A 141 -17.63 32.15 13.67
CA ASN A 141 -18.81 32.97 13.98
C ASN A 141 -19.31 33.81 12.79
N GLY A 142 -20.32 33.31 12.07
CA GLY A 142 -20.96 34.02 10.95
C GLY A 142 -20.15 34.12 9.65
N ALA A 143 -18.98 33.47 9.55
CA ALA A 143 -18.16 33.44 8.33
C ALA A 143 -18.44 32.16 7.51
N PRO A 144 -18.06 32.11 6.22
CA PRO A 144 -18.14 30.89 5.42
C PRO A 144 -17.46 29.72 6.12
N LEU A 145 -18.00 28.52 5.95
CA LEU A 145 -17.42 27.30 6.53
C LEU A 145 -15.99 27.12 6.01
N ASP A 146 -15.00 27.21 6.90
CA ASP A 146 -13.63 26.81 6.58
C ASP A 146 -13.52 25.29 6.77
N MET A 147 -13.14 24.58 5.70
CA MET A 147 -12.88 23.15 5.73
C MET A 147 -11.39 22.94 5.92
N LYS A 148 -10.99 22.60 7.15
CA LYS A 148 -9.58 22.36 7.46
C LYS A 148 -9.27 20.87 7.30
N ARG A 149 -8.27 20.55 6.48
CA ARG A 149 -7.72 19.20 6.38
C ARG A 149 -7.02 18.83 7.69
N GLN A 150 -7.37 17.68 8.25
CA GLN A 150 -6.75 17.11 9.44
C GLN A 150 -6.31 15.68 9.15
N THR A 151 -5.16 15.28 9.70
CA THR A 151 -4.72 13.89 9.64
C THR A 151 -5.68 13.04 10.47
N LEU A 152 -6.27 12.03 9.84
CA LEU A 152 -7.08 11.03 10.53
C LEU A 152 -6.18 9.92 11.07
N GLN A 153 -5.39 9.31 10.18
CA GLN A 153 -4.56 8.17 10.49
C GLN A 153 -3.34 8.08 9.58
N MET A 154 -2.30 7.40 10.07
CA MET A 154 -1.12 7.04 9.31
C MET A 154 -1.01 5.52 9.30
N LEU A 155 -1.19 4.93 8.12
CA LEU A 155 -1.09 3.51 7.87
C LEU A 155 0.35 3.14 7.50
N ASN A 156 0.91 2.16 8.21
CA ASN A 156 2.21 1.59 7.91
C ASN A 156 2.05 0.12 7.55
N PHE A 157 2.89 -0.36 6.63
CA PHE A 157 2.87 -1.77 6.29
C PHE A 157 3.46 -2.61 7.43
N ASN A 158 2.69 -3.55 7.96
CA ASN A 158 3.13 -4.55 8.92
C ASN A 158 3.54 -5.84 8.20
N PRO A 159 4.84 -6.21 8.23
CA PRO A 159 5.36 -7.44 7.64
C PRO A 159 4.74 -8.74 8.17
N ALA A 160 4.32 -8.76 9.43
CA ALA A 160 3.80 -9.95 10.09
C ALA A 160 2.37 -10.27 9.62
N THR A 161 1.53 -9.24 9.48
CA THR A 161 0.14 -9.37 9.01
C THR A 161 0.01 -9.24 7.50
N ARG A 162 1.05 -8.73 6.82
CA ARG A 162 1.09 -8.41 5.39
C ARG A 162 0.04 -7.38 4.99
N LYS A 163 -0.24 -6.43 5.89
CA LYS A 163 -1.27 -5.40 5.71
C LYS A 163 -0.78 -4.01 6.11
N TYR A 164 -1.41 -2.99 5.56
CA TYR A 164 -1.38 -1.63 6.09
C TYR A 164 -2.30 -1.53 7.31
N GLU A 165 -1.76 -1.01 8.41
CA GLU A 165 -2.43 -0.80 9.70
C GLU A 165 -1.87 0.41 10.45
#